data_AF-A0A1I5SQV4-F1
#
_entry.id   AF-A0A1I5SQV4-F1
#
_cell.length_a   1.000
_cell.length_b   1.000
_cell.length_c   1.000
_cell.angle_alpha   90.00
_cell.angle_beta   90.00
_cell.angle_gamma   90.00
#
_symmetry.space_group_name_H-M   'P 1'
#
loop_
_entity.id
_entity.type
_entity.pdbx_description
1 polymer ?
#
loop_
_entity_poly.entity_id
_entity_poly.type
_entity_poly.pdbx_seq_one_letter_code
_entity_poly.pdbx_strand_id
1 'polypeptide(L)' 'MEIDKSLLDDALALVRQAVDKGYFPGATVAIGHKNGLYGVWRYGKACIYPSVIELNMDTFCVWAHRIYGYIYMGGYTA' A
#
# COMPACT_ATOMS: atom_id res chain seq x y z
N MET A 1 4.98 -12.79 15.08
CA MET A 1 3.88 -12.54 14.14
C MET A 1 4.02 -13.55 13.04
N GLU A 2 3.06 -14.45 12.92
CA GLU A 2 3.00 -15.38 11.81
C GLU A 2 2.11 -14.74 10.76
N ILE A 3 2.73 -14.20 9.70
CA ILE A 3 1.99 -13.70 8.54
C ILE A 3 1.82 -14.89 7.60
N ASP A 4 0.58 -15.13 7.19
CA ASP A 4 0.30 -15.97 6.04
C ASP A 4 0.87 -15.29 4.79
N LYS A 5 2.03 -15.79 4.34
CA LYS A 5 2.73 -15.26 3.19
C LYS A 5 1.92 -15.40 1.90
N SER A 6 1.13 -16.46 1.76
CA SER A 6 0.32 -16.68 0.57
C SER A 6 -0.76 -15.60 0.46
N LEU A 7 -1.47 -15.36 1.56
CA LEU A 7 -2.51 -14.33 1.59
C LEU A 7 -1.93 -12.94 1.38
N LEU A 8 -0.75 -12.68 1.94
CA LEU A 8 -0.05 -11.42 1.74
C LEU A 8 0.33 -11.22 0.27
N ASP A 9 0.95 -12.23 -0.35
CA ASP A 9 1.39 -12.16 -1.73
C ASP A 9 0.19 -11.95 -2.68
N ASP A 10 -0.94 -12.60 -2.42
CA ASP A 10 -2.19 -12.39 -3.16
C ASP A 10 -2.72 -10.96 -3.00
N ALA A 11 -2.73 -10.42 -1.78
CA ALA A 11 -3.16 -9.05 -1.53
C ALA A 11 -2.25 -8.02 -2.24
N LEU A 12 -0.93 -8.22 -2.20
CA LEU A 12 0.04 -7.38 -2.89
C LEU A 12 -0.10 -7.48 -4.42
N ALA A 13 -0.39 -8.68 -4.95
CA ALA A 13 -0.65 -8.88 -6.37
C ALA A 13 -1.90 -8.13 -6.83
N LEU A 14 -2.97 -8.11 -6.04
CA LEU A 14 -4.18 -7.34 -6.34
C LEU A 14 -3.91 -5.83 -6.40
N VAL A 15 -3.15 -5.29 -5.44
CA VAL A 15 -2.76 -3.88 -5.43
C VAL A 15 -1.93 -3.55 -6.68
N ARG A 16 -0.95 -4.39 -7.00
CA ARG A 16 -0.13 -4.22 -8.21
C ARG A 16 -0.98 -4.25 -9.47
N GLN A 17 -1.90 -5.22 -9.60
CA GLN A 17 -2.83 -5.27 -10.74
C GLN A 17 -3.69 -4.02 -10.87
N ALA A 18 -4.13 -3.43 -9.75
CA ALA A 18 -4.93 -2.22 -9.79
C ALA A 18 -4.14 -1.00 -10.32
N VAL A 19 -2.85 -0.91 -9.95
CA VAL A 19 -1.93 0.10 -10.47
C VAL A 19 -1.63 -0.16 -11.96
N ASP A 20 -1.33 -1.40 -12.34
CA ASP A 20 -1.02 -1.78 -13.72
C ASP A 20 -2.21 -1.54 -14.67
N LYS A 21 -3.45 -1.73 -14.18
CA LYS A 21 -4.68 -1.40 -14.91
C LYS A 21 -4.97 0.10 -14.97
N GLY A 22 -4.21 0.93 -14.27
CA GLY A 22 -4.36 2.39 -14.26
C GLY A 22 -5.53 2.91 -13.43
N TYR A 23 -6.11 2.10 -12.53
CA TYR A 23 -7.14 2.60 -11.61
C TYR A 23 -6.58 3.64 -10.64
N PHE A 24 -5.30 3.53 -10.31
CA PHE A 24 -4.55 4.50 -9.52
C PHE A 24 -3.17 4.72 -10.15
N PRO A 25 -2.59 5.94 -10.05
CA PRO A 25 -1.26 6.20 -10.59
C PRO A 25 -0.16 5.42 -9.86
N GLY A 26 -0.36 5.13 -8.57
CA GLY A 26 0.55 4.36 -7.73
C GLY A 26 -0.06 4.05 -6.36
N ALA A 27 0.61 3.21 -5.59
CA ALA A 27 0.16 2.76 -4.27
C ALA A 27 1.36 2.47 -3.35
N THR A 28 1.23 2.81 -2.07
CA THR A 28 2.15 2.42 -1.00
C THR A 28 1.41 1.54 -0.01
N VAL A 29 1.91 0.34 0.25
CA VAL A 29 1.37 -0.61 1.23
C VAL A 29 2.41 -0.78 2.34
N ALA A 30 2.03 -0.48 3.57
CA ALA A 30 2.85 -0.71 4.75
C ALA A 30 2.15 -1.71 5.67
N ILE A 31 2.86 -2.77 6.05
CA ILE A 31 2.34 -3.79 6.95
C ILE A 31 3.23 -3.82 8.18
N GLY A 32 2.61 -3.79 9.35
CA GLY A 32 3.28 -3.82 10.63
C GLY A 32 2.35 -4.27 11.73
N HIS A 33 2.91 -4.43 12.92
CA HIS A 33 2.19 -4.71 14.14
C HIS A 33 2.65 -3.76 15.25
N LYS A 34 2.06 -3.91 16.45
CA LYS A 34 2.38 -3.08 17.62
C LYS A 34 3.87 -3.00 18.00
N ASN A 35 4.71 -3.95 17.60
CA ASN A 35 6.16 -3.89 17.92
C ASN A 35 7.04 -3.57 16.69
N GLY A 36 6.47 -3.25 15.53
CA GLY A 36 7.28 -2.81 14.40
C GLY A 36 6.68 -3.03 13.03
N LEU A 37 7.43 -2.61 12.03
CA LEU A 37 7.09 -2.74 10.62
C LEU A 37 7.59 -4.08 10.09
N TYR A 38 6.72 -4.77 9.36
CA TYR A 38 7.07 -6.01 8.66
C TYR A 38 7.61 -5.75 7.27
N GLY A 39 6.98 -4.82 6.53
CA GLY A 39 7.42 -4.49 5.19
C GLY A 39 6.68 -3.30 4.60
N VAL A 40 7.28 -2.71 3.57
CA VAL A 40 6.67 -1.64 2.77
C VAL A 40 6.87 -1.97 1.31
N TRP A 41 5.80 -1.93 0.55
CA TRP A 41 5.78 -2.13 -0.90
C TRP A 41 5.25 -0.87 -1.57
N ARG A 42 5.83 -0.54 -2.71
CA ARG A 42 5.47 0.64 -3.49
C ARG A 42 5.31 0.23 -4.94
N TYR A 43 4.26 0.74 -5.58
CA TYR A 43 3.89 0.43 -6.96
C TYR A 43 3.55 1.71 -7.70
N GLY A 44 3.95 1.80 -8.98
CA GLY A 44 3.59 2.91 -9.86
C GLY A 44 4.26 4.24 -9.49
N LYS A 45 3.52 5.32 -9.73
CA LYS A 45 4.00 6.71 -9.72
C LYS A 45 3.35 7.49 -8.59
N ALA A 46 4.11 8.37 -7.96
CA ALA A 46 3.60 9.32 -6.97
C ALA A 46 2.65 10.35 -7.60
N CYS A 47 2.94 10.72 -8.85
CA CYS A 47 2.16 11.70 -9.59
C CYS A 47 2.23 11.43 -11.09
N ILE A 48 1.15 11.76 -11.80
CA ILE A 48 1.09 11.72 -13.28
C ILE A 48 0.77 13.09 -13.90
N TYR A 49 0.46 14.11 -13.08
CA TYR A 49 0.15 15.47 -13.53
C TYR A 49 0.44 16.51 -12.43
N PRO A 50 1.11 17.66 -12.72
CA PRO A 50 1.49 18.15 -14.05
C PRO A 50 2.71 17.45 -14.63
N SER A 51 3.45 16.71 -13.81
CA SER A 51 4.62 15.94 -14.22
C SER A 51 4.54 14.53 -13.64
N VAL A 52 5.15 13.59 -14.36
CA VAL A 52 5.33 12.22 -13.87
C VAL A 52 6.41 12.24 -12.80
N ILE A 53 6.06 11.79 -11.59
CA ILE A 53 6.98 11.66 -10.46
C ILE A 53 6.94 10.22 -9.98
N GLU A 54 8.12 9.60 -9.87
CA GLU A 54 8.27 8.24 -9.39
C GLU A 54 7.99 8.14 -7.89
N LEU A 55 7.38 7.01 -7.48
CA LEU A 55 7.09 6.74 -6.07
C LEU A 55 8.34 6.16 -5.40
N ASN A 56 8.92 6.90 -4.45
CA ASN A 56 10.13 6.51 -3.73
C ASN A 56 9.92 6.47 -2.20
N MET A 57 10.97 6.16 -1.44
CA MET A 57 10.87 6.03 0.01
C MET A 57 10.59 7.34 0.72
N ASP A 58 11.07 8.44 0.16
CA ASP A 58 10.92 9.80 0.68
C ASP A 58 9.63 10.47 0.24
N THR A 59 8.82 9.78 -0.59
CA THR A 59 7.54 10.31 -1.05
C THR A 59 6.58 10.41 0.11
N PHE A 60 6.27 11.65 0.50
CA PHE A 60 5.28 11.93 1.52
C PHE A 60 3.86 11.77 0.94
N CYS A 61 3.18 10.70 1.31
CA CYS A 61 1.75 10.56 1.04
C CYS A 61 0.97 11.35 2.10
N VAL A 62 0.15 12.32 1.68
CA VAL A 62 -0.78 12.98 2.59
C VAL A 62 -1.86 11.96 2.97
N TRP A 63 -1.82 11.47 4.21
CA TRP A 63 -2.83 10.58 4.76
C TRP A 63 -4.09 11.39 5.08
N ALA A 64 -4.93 11.62 4.07
CA ALA A 64 -6.21 12.31 4.26
C ALA A 64 -7.10 11.46 5.17
N HIS A 65 -7.58 12.04 6.27
CA HIS A 65 -8.45 11.41 7.27
C HIS A 65 -9.89 11.12 6.75
N ARG A 66 -10.06 11.01 5.43
CA ARG A 66 -11.30 10.69 4.70
C ARG A 66 -10.94 10.30 3.25
N ILE A 67 -11.53 9.20 2.77
CA ILE A 67 -11.62 8.68 1.38
C ILE A 67 -10.65 7.53 1.02
N TYR A 68 -11.25 6.34 0.91
CA TYR A 68 -10.90 5.12 0.15
C TYR A 68 -9.47 4.57 0.26
N GLY A 69 -9.33 3.50 1.05
CA GLY A 69 -8.17 2.59 0.98
C GLY A 69 -7.34 2.47 2.25
N TYR A 70 -7.98 2.29 3.42
CA TYR A 70 -7.27 1.68 4.54
C TYR A 70 -7.16 0.18 4.28
N ILE A 71 -5.95 -0.36 4.07
CA ILE A 71 -5.72 -1.77 4.42
C ILE A 71 -5.38 -1.79 5.90
N TYR A 72 -6.43 -1.80 6.72
CA TYR A 72 -6.38 -2.10 8.14
C TYR A 72 -7.02 -3.48 8.32
N MET A 73 -6.21 -4.54 8.40
CA MET A 73 -6.71 -5.87 8.76
C MET A 73 -6.42 -6.11 10.24
N GLY A 74 -7.15 -5.40 11.09
CA GLY A 74 -7.19 -5.64 12.53
C GLY A 74 -8.17 -6.77 12.85
N GLY A 75 -7.67 -8.01 12.94
CA GLY A 75 -8.42 -9.11 13.55
C GLY A 75 -8.38 -8.99 15.07
N TYR A 76 -9.46 -8.52 15.68
CA TYR A 76 -9.73 -8.73 17.10
C TYR A 76 -10.60 -9.97 17.23
N THR A 77 -10.04 -11.04 17.79
CA THR A 77 -10.83 -12.06 18.50
C THR A 77 -10.60 -11.84 19.98
N ALA A 78 -11.59 -11.25 20.65
CA ALA A 78 -11.78 -11.40 22.09
C ALA A 78 -12.54 -12.71 22.34
#